data_AF-A0A959Z7L6-F1
#
_entry.id   AF-A0A959Z7L6-F1
#
_cell.length_a   1.000
_cell.length_b   1.000
_cell.length_c   1.000
_cell.angle_alpha   90.00
_cell.angle_beta   90.00
_cell.angle_gamma   90.00
#
_symmetry.space_group_name_H-M   'P 1'
#
loop_
_entity.id
_entity.type
_entity.pdbx_description
1 polymer ?
#
loop_
_entity_poly.entity_id
_entity_poly.type
_entity_poly.pdbx_seq_one_letter_code
_entity_poly.pdbx_strand_id
1 'polypeptide(L)'
;TMKAYCQRLLFVINCETNAWGIISKQVPLGDLAIQHIELKPFNSKDLQQIIMLRHRTSGFGLQVDSAVQNAISLTRQARLFSRIFSQSDGNVGSALLLWISSINDFKDNIIHIHTPVGIDSHILDALDASHRLVLLQFVLHKRMDIDKLQRVMLEERIKVINYLQVMLRAGLLIEQAGPVFEINPYVYDQVLKSLSEDYL
;
A
#
# COMPACT_ATOMS: atom_id res chain seq x y z
N THR A 1 32.83 6.02 2.20
CA THR A 1 31.68 6.80 1.71
C THR A 1 31.36 6.39 0.28
N MET A 2 30.14 6.62 -0.23
CA MET A 2 29.70 6.19 -1.58
C MET A 2 30.70 6.60 -2.69
N LYS A 3 31.23 7.83 -2.60
CA LYS A 3 32.30 8.35 -3.48
C LYS A 3 33.57 7.48 -3.52
N ALA A 4 33.93 6.82 -2.42
CA ALA A 4 35.15 6.01 -2.34
C ALA A 4 35.04 4.66 -3.06
N TYR A 5 33.82 4.19 -3.34
CA TYR A 5 33.57 2.84 -3.87
C TYR A 5 32.79 2.84 -5.19
N CYS A 6 32.40 4.00 -5.73
CA CYS A 6 31.60 4.11 -6.95
C CYS A 6 32.27 3.51 -8.20
N GLN A 7 33.60 3.33 -8.21
CA GLN A 7 34.33 2.67 -9.30
C GLN A 7 34.32 1.13 -9.22
N ARG A 8 33.86 0.56 -8.11
CA ARG A 8 33.88 -0.90 -7.87
C ARG A 8 32.48 -1.47 -7.65
N LEU A 9 31.54 -0.65 -7.20
CA LEU A 9 30.19 -1.05 -6.81
C LEU A 9 29.15 -0.16 -7.50
N LEU A 10 28.11 -0.81 -8.02
CA LEU A 10 26.89 -0.13 -8.46
C LEU A 10 26.01 0.11 -7.23
N PHE A 11 25.68 1.37 -6.97
CA PHE A 11 24.73 1.76 -5.93
C PHE A 11 23.35 1.94 -6.54
N VAL A 12 22.36 1.19 -6.06
CA VAL A 12 20.95 1.36 -6.40
C VAL A 12 20.25 1.94 -5.18
N ILE A 13 19.75 3.17 -5.32
CA ILE A 13 19.01 3.86 -4.27
C ILE A 13 17.55 3.92 -4.71
N ASN A 14 16.66 3.43 -3.84
CA ASN A 14 15.23 3.59 -4.00
C ASN A 14 14.73 4.49 -2.87
N CYS A 15 14.03 5.56 -3.22
CA CYS A 15 13.41 6.48 -2.28
C CYS A 15 12.15 7.07 -2.87
N GLU A 16 11.25 7.50 -1.99
CA GLU A 16 10.04 8.21 -2.38
C GLU A 16 10.40 9.63 -2.90
N THR A 17 9.58 10.16 -3.81
CA THR A 17 9.86 11.40 -4.56
C THR A 17 10.02 12.63 -3.67
N ASN A 18 9.18 12.78 -2.63
CA ASN A 18 9.32 13.88 -1.67
C ASN A 18 10.59 13.73 -0.83
N ALA A 19 10.90 12.51 -0.36
CA ALA A 19 12.16 12.25 0.34
C ALA A 19 13.38 12.58 -0.52
N TRP A 20 13.36 12.21 -1.81
CA TRP A 20 14.39 12.59 -2.78
C TRP A 20 14.53 14.11 -2.91
N GLY A 21 13.41 14.84 -2.98
CA GLY A 21 13.40 16.30 -3.05
C GLY A 21 14.03 17.00 -1.84
N ILE A 22 13.97 16.39 -0.65
CA ILE A 22 14.64 16.90 0.55
C ILE A 22 16.13 16.53 0.54
N ILE A 23 16.45 15.25 0.28
CA ILE A 23 17.83 14.75 0.31
C ILE A 23 18.70 15.46 -0.74
N SER A 24 18.18 15.64 -1.95
CA SER A 24 18.88 16.31 -3.06
C SER A 24 19.25 17.77 -2.77
N LYS A 25 18.53 18.45 -1.86
CA LYS A 25 18.88 19.81 -1.42
C LYS A 25 20.06 19.86 -0.44
N GLN A 26 20.28 18.78 0.31
CA GLN A 26 21.31 18.73 1.35
C GLN A 26 22.58 18.00 0.89
N VAL A 27 22.43 17.02 0.01
CA VAL A 27 23.52 16.23 -0.54
C VAL A 27 23.37 16.23 -2.06
N PRO A 28 24.43 16.55 -2.82
CA PRO A 28 24.42 16.48 -4.28
C PRO A 28 24.51 15.03 -4.75
N LEU A 29 23.51 14.21 -4.38
CA LEU A 29 23.39 12.82 -4.82
C LEU A 29 23.13 12.75 -6.33
N GLY A 30 22.44 13.75 -6.89
CA GLY A 30 22.24 13.87 -8.33
C GLY A 30 23.55 13.86 -9.11
N ASP A 31 24.58 14.54 -8.59
CA ASP A 31 25.91 14.61 -9.23
C ASP A 31 26.69 13.29 -9.18
N LEU A 32 26.27 12.36 -8.31
CA LEU A 32 26.84 11.02 -8.18
C LEU A 32 26.02 9.96 -8.90
N ALA A 33 24.78 10.28 -9.27
CA ALA A 33 23.87 9.35 -9.92
C ALA A 33 24.15 9.32 -11.43
N ILE A 34 24.53 8.14 -11.93
CA ILE A 34 24.69 7.91 -13.37
C ILE A 34 23.34 8.09 -14.09
N GLN A 35 22.26 7.70 -13.41
CA GLN A 35 20.90 7.79 -13.93
C GLN A 35 19.91 8.01 -12.80
N HIS A 36 18.93 8.88 -13.05
CA HIS A 36 17.75 9.04 -12.22
C HIS A 36 16.55 8.47 -12.97
N ILE A 37 15.83 7.54 -12.35
CA ILE A 37 14.63 6.92 -12.93
C ILE A 37 13.45 7.29 -12.02
N GLU A 38 12.61 8.20 -12.50
CA GLU A 38 11.36 8.54 -11.84
C GLU A 38 10.28 7.53 -12.22
N LEU A 39 9.71 6.85 -11.22
CA LEU A 39 8.61 5.92 -11.41
C LEU A 39 7.28 6.65 -11.26
N LYS A 40 6.55 6.79 -12.37
CA LYS A 40 5.22 7.41 -12.37
C LYS A 40 4.13 6.35 -12.11
N PRO A 41 2.97 6.75 -11.57
CA PRO A 41 1.82 5.86 -11.48
C PRO A 41 1.44 5.29 -12.85
N PHE A 42 1.01 4.03 -12.87
CA PHE A 42 0.56 3.39 -14.09
C PHE A 42 -0.82 3.89 -14.50
N ASN A 43 -1.08 3.99 -15.80
CA ASN A 43 -2.45 4.25 -16.26
C ASN A 43 -3.33 3.00 -16.10
N SER A 44 -4.65 3.20 -16.23
CA SER A 44 -5.65 2.13 -16.08
C SER A 44 -5.40 0.91 -16.97
N LYS A 45 -4.95 1.12 -18.22
CA LYS A 45 -4.70 0.04 -19.18
C LYS A 45 -3.49 -0.80 -18.79
N ASP A 46 -2.38 -0.17 -18.43
CA ASP A 46 -1.16 -0.88 -18.04
C ASP A 46 -1.37 -1.63 -16.72
N LEU A 47 -2.10 -1.02 -15.78
CA LEU A 47 -2.47 -1.63 -14.51
C LEU A 47 -3.34 -2.89 -14.72
N GLN A 48 -4.32 -2.82 -15.62
CA GLN A 48 -5.11 -3.99 -16.04
C GLN A 48 -4.21 -5.09 -16.61
N GLN A 49 -3.26 -4.74 -17.48
CA GLN A 49 -2.34 -5.73 -18.06
C GLN A 49 -1.48 -6.40 -16.98
N ILE A 50 -0.97 -5.65 -16.01
CA ILE A 50 -0.17 -6.19 -14.91
C ILE A 50 -1.01 -7.15 -14.03
N ILE A 51 -2.23 -6.75 -13.68
CA ILE A 51 -3.14 -7.61 -12.90
C ILE A 51 -3.43 -8.91 -13.67
N MET A 52 -3.78 -8.80 -14.96
CA MET A 52 -4.07 -9.97 -15.78
C MET A 52 -2.85 -10.85 -16.01
N LEU A 53 -1.65 -10.28 -16.11
CA LEU A 53 -0.40 -11.03 -16.17
C LEU A 53 -0.24 -11.89 -14.91
N ARG A 54 -0.37 -11.28 -13.72
CA ARG A 54 -0.31 -12.00 -12.43
C ARG A 54 -1.41 -13.05 -12.29
N HIS A 55 -2.62 -12.75 -12.74
CA HIS A 55 -3.71 -13.73 -12.71
C HIS A 55 -3.37 -14.94 -13.59
N ARG A 56 -2.90 -14.71 -14.83
CA ARG A 56 -2.56 -15.79 -15.76
C ARG A 56 -1.43 -16.69 -15.27
N THR A 57 -0.49 -16.19 -14.47
CA THR A 57 0.56 -17.04 -13.88
C THR A 57 0.02 -18.10 -12.91
N SER A 58 -1.22 -17.95 -12.43
CA SER A 58 -1.87 -18.96 -11.60
C SER A 58 -2.41 -20.18 -12.39
N GLY A 59 -2.59 -20.04 -13.72
CA GLY A 59 -3.20 -21.06 -14.56
C GLY A 59 -4.73 -21.19 -14.43
N PHE A 60 -5.37 -20.37 -13.60
CA PHE A 60 -6.81 -20.41 -13.36
C PHE A 60 -7.61 -19.51 -14.30
N GLY A 61 -8.89 -19.84 -14.48
CA GLY A 61 -9.87 -18.97 -15.13
C GLY A 61 -10.31 -17.82 -14.21
N LEU A 62 -10.93 -16.80 -14.81
CA LEU A 62 -11.49 -15.65 -14.11
C LEU A 62 -12.99 -15.58 -14.32
N GLN A 63 -13.76 -15.41 -13.24
CA GLN A 63 -15.18 -15.07 -13.30
C GLN A 63 -15.48 -13.87 -12.41
N VAL A 64 -16.10 -12.83 -12.98
CA VAL A 64 -16.44 -11.57 -12.28
C VAL A 64 -17.93 -11.50 -12.00
N ASP A 65 -18.30 -11.37 -10.72
CA ASP A 65 -19.65 -11.31 -10.15
C ASP A 65 -20.54 -12.49 -10.58
N SER A 66 -20.88 -13.37 -9.64
CA SER A 66 -21.65 -14.60 -9.86
C SER A 66 -23.03 -14.33 -10.48
N ALA A 67 -23.11 -14.29 -11.80
CA ALA A 67 -24.35 -14.43 -12.54
C ALA A 67 -24.15 -15.40 -13.71
N VAL A 68 -25.08 -16.32 -13.81
CA VAL A 68 -25.21 -17.35 -14.84
C VAL A 68 -25.32 -16.69 -16.22
N GLN A 69 -24.25 -16.72 -17.03
CA GLN A 69 -24.23 -16.99 -18.48
C GLN A 69 -22.92 -16.54 -19.14
N ASN A 70 -22.17 -17.53 -19.63
CA ASN A 70 -21.50 -17.70 -20.94
C ASN A 70 -21.03 -16.50 -21.80
N ALA A 71 -20.80 -15.33 -21.21
CA ALA A 71 -19.89 -14.33 -21.74
C ALA A 71 -19.61 -13.38 -20.57
N ILE A 72 -18.35 -13.25 -20.16
CA ILE A 72 -18.00 -12.14 -19.28
C ILE A 72 -18.35 -10.88 -20.06
N SER A 73 -19.41 -10.17 -19.65
CA SER A 73 -19.74 -8.90 -20.26
C SER A 73 -18.51 -8.01 -20.13
N LEU A 74 -17.90 -7.62 -21.26
CA LEU A 74 -16.73 -6.73 -21.32
C LEU A 74 -16.92 -5.51 -20.41
N THR A 75 -18.18 -5.08 -20.23
CA THR A 75 -18.61 -4.01 -19.33
C THR A 75 -18.33 -4.32 -17.84
N ARG A 76 -18.51 -5.55 -17.37
CA ARG A 76 -18.23 -5.93 -15.97
C ARG A 76 -16.74 -5.95 -15.67
N GLN A 77 -15.94 -6.52 -16.58
CA GLN A 77 -14.48 -6.45 -16.48
C GLN A 77 -13.99 -5.00 -16.49
N ALA A 78 -14.52 -4.18 -17.41
CA ALA A 78 -14.18 -2.76 -17.45
C ALA A 78 -14.49 -2.07 -16.11
N ARG A 79 -15.68 -2.31 -15.52
CA ARG A 79 -16.06 -1.76 -14.21
C ARG A 79 -15.10 -2.21 -13.09
N LEU A 80 -14.74 -3.49 -13.05
CA LEU A 80 -13.79 -4.04 -12.09
C LEU A 80 -12.44 -3.30 -12.16
N PHE A 81 -11.85 -3.21 -13.36
CA PHE A 81 -10.55 -2.55 -13.53
C PHE A 81 -10.61 -1.04 -13.35
N SER A 82 -11.70 -0.38 -13.75
CA SER A 82 -11.94 1.03 -13.45
C SER A 82 -12.01 1.26 -11.94
N ARG A 83 -12.67 0.37 -11.19
CA ARG A 83 -12.75 0.46 -9.73
C ARG A 83 -11.38 0.27 -9.08
N ILE A 84 -10.66 -0.79 -9.44
CA ILE A 84 -9.30 -1.04 -8.93
C ILE A 84 -8.38 0.14 -9.25
N PHE A 85 -8.42 0.68 -10.47
CA PHE A 85 -7.65 1.86 -10.84
C PHE A 85 -8.00 3.08 -10.00
N SER A 86 -9.30 3.39 -9.83
CA SER A 86 -9.75 4.55 -9.03
C SER A 86 -9.30 4.49 -7.57
N GLN A 87 -9.19 3.29 -6.99
CA GLN A 87 -8.79 3.11 -5.60
C GLN A 87 -7.26 3.08 -5.43
N SER A 88 -6.54 2.46 -6.36
CA SER A 88 -5.08 2.34 -6.34
C SER A 88 -4.34 3.54 -6.89
N ASP A 89 -5.01 4.41 -7.65
CA ASP A 89 -4.42 5.58 -8.31
C ASP A 89 -3.13 5.27 -9.09
N GLY A 90 -3.13 4.13 -9.81
CA GLY A 90 -1.97 3.70 -10.59
C GLY A 90 -0.86 3.00 -9.80
N ASN A 91 -1.00 2.82 -8.48
CA ASN A 91 -0.08 2.05 -7.66
C ASN A 91 -0.29 0.54 -7.89
N VAL A 92 0.73 -0.12 -8.45
CA VAL A 92 0.69 -1.55 -8.77
C VAL A 92 0.53 -2.42 -7.53
N GLY A 93 1.23 -2.11 -6.44
CA GLY A 93 1.16 -2.88 -5.20
C GLY A 93 -0.26 -2.87 -4.64
N SER A 94 -0.86 -1.68 -4.56
CA SER A 94 -2.21 -1.47 -4.05
C SER A 94 -3.27 -2.08 -4.96
N ALA A 95 -3.12 -1.93 -6.28
CA ALA A 95 -4.00 -2.56 -7.26
C ALA A 95 -4.01 -4.09 -7.15
N LEU A 96 -2.83 -4.67 -6.92
CA LEU A 96 -2.68 -6.10 -6.73
C LEU A 96 -3.25 -6.58 -5.39
N LEU A 97 -3.16 -5.78 -4.33
CA LEU A 97 -3.81 -6.07 -3.06
C LEU A 97 -5.34 -6.01 -3.18
N LEU A 98 -5.86 -4.98 -3.85
CA LEU A 98 -7.29 -4.86 -4.18
C LEU A 98 -7.77 -6.03 -5.02
N TRP A 99 -6.97 -6.48 -5.99
CA TRP A 99 -7.27 -7.67 -6.77
C TRP A 99 -7.41 -8.91 -5.90
N ILE A 100 -6.44 -9.15 -4.99
CA ILE A 100 -6.46 -10.29 -4.07
C ILE A 100 -7.67 -10.21 -3.13
N SER A 101 -7.93 -9.03 -2.54
CA SER A 101 -9.05 -8.85 -1.61
C SER A 101 -10.42 -8.99 -2.28
N SER A 102 -10.47 -8.85 -3.61
CA SER A 102 -11.69 -9.04 -4.40
C SER A 102 -11.98 -10.52 -4.68
N ILE A 103 -11.04 -11.43 -4.42
CA ILE A 103 -11.24 -12.88 -4.60
C ILE A 103 -12.12 -13.40 -3.46
N ASN A 104 -13.28 -13.94 -3.81
CA ASN A 104 -14.27 -14.43 -2.87
C ASN A 104 -14.41 -15.95 -2.85
N ASP A 105 -14.15 -16.64 -3.96
CA ASP A 105 -14.20 -18.10 -4.01
C ASP A 105 -13.23 -18.67 -5.05
N PHE A 106 -12.85 -19.93 -4.84
CA PHE A 106 -12.07 -20.71 -5.78
C PHE A 106 -12.74 -22.07 -5.98
N LYS A 107 -13.23 -22.31 -7.20
CA LYS A 107 -13.93 -23.54 -7.54
C LYS A 107 -13.67 -23.93 -8.98
N ASP A 108 -13.51 -25.23 -9.25
CA ASP A 108 -13.38 -25.78 -10.60
C ASP A 108 -12.27 -25.10 -11.46
N ASN A 109 -11.13 -24.77 -10.84
CA ASN A 109 -10.02 -24.01 -11.46
C ASN A 109 -10.40 -22.59 -11.94
N ILE A 110 -11.45 -22.00 -11.35
CA ILE A 110 -11.92 -20.65 -11.61
C ILE A 110 -11.80 -19.83 -10.32
N ILE A 111 -11.16 -18.68 -10.43
CA ILE A 111 -11.17 -17.66 -9.39
C ILE A 111 -12.42 -16.80 -9.61
N HIS A 112 -13.30 -16.81 -8.61
CA HIS A 112 -14.45 -15.93 -8.54
C HIS A 112 -14.02 -14.63 -7.85
N ILE A 113 -14.36 -13.51 -8.48
CA ILE A 113 -14.01 -12.17 -8.01
C ILE A 113 -15.27 -11.31 -7.97
N HIS A 114 -15.43 -10.53 -6.90
CA HIS A 114 -16.43 -9.47 -6.84
C HIS A 114 -15.80 -8.10 -7.11
N THR A 115 -16.61 -7.12 -7.51
CA THR A 115 -16.10 -5.74 -7.57
C THR A 115 -15.70 -5.26 -6.17
N PRO A 116 -14.46 -4.73 -5.96
CA PRO A 116 -14.02 -4.31 -4.64
C PRO A 116 -14.88 -3.17 -4.11
N VAL A 117 -15.43 -3.40 -2.91
CA VAL A 117 -16.01 -2.34 -2.09
C VAL A 117 -14.84 -1.62 -1.42
N GLY A 118 -14.83 -0.29 -1.42
CA GLY A 118 -13.79 0.45 -0.73
C GLY A 118 -13.82 0.14 0.76
N ILE A 119 -12.68 0.32 1.43
CA ILE A 119 -12.68 0.36 2.90
C ILE A 119 -13.54 1.54 3.32
N ASP A 120 -14.38 1.31 4.34
CA ASP A 120 -15.23 2.33 4.89
C ASP A 120 -14.36 3.45 5.48
N SER A 121 -14.36 4.62 4.82
CA SER A 121 -13.57 5.78 5.24
C SER A 121 -14.00 6.30 6.61
N HIS A 122 -15.22 5.97 7.05
CA HIS A 122 -15.73 6.36 8.36
C HIS A 122 -14.85 5.87 9.52
N ILE A 123 -14.15 4.73 9.37
CA ILE A 123 -13.22 4.25 10.39
C ILE A 123 -12.04 5.23 10.57
N LEU A 124 -11.53 5.78 9.47
CA LEU A 124 -10.42 6.74 9.49
C LEU A 124 -10.90 8.11 9.97
N ASP A 125 -12.09 8.53 9.56
CA ASP A 125 -12.71 9.79 9.98
C ASP A 125 -12.95 9.83 11.50
N ALA A 126 -13.31 8.69 12.09
CA ALA A 126 -13.58 8.57 13.52
C ALA A 126 -12.32 8.53 14.41
N LEU A 127 -11.11 8.50 13.83
CA LEU A 127 -9.87 8.49 14.61
C LEU A 127 -9.59 9.85 15.24
N ASP A 128 -9.38 9.85 16.56
CA ASP A 128 -8.90 11.03 17.27
C ASP A 128 -7.45 11.39 16.88
N ALA A 129 -6.99 12.56 17.33
CA ALA A 129 -5.66 13.08 17.02
C ALA A 129 -4.52 12.15 17.49
N SER A 130 -4.68 11.44 18.61
CA SER A 130 -3.64 10.56 19.16
C SER A 130 -3.49 9.32 18.28
N HIS A 131 -4.61 8.75 17.86
CA HIS A 131 -4.68 7.61 16.95
C HIS A 131 -4.15 7.96 15.55
N ARG A 132 -4.47 9.15 15.02
CA ARG A 132 -3.88 9.66 13.77
C ARG A 132 -2.36 9.85 13.88
N LEU A 133 -1.89 10.38 15.01
CA LEU A 133 -0.45 10.53 15.25
C LEU A 133 0.27 9.18 15.27
N VAL A 134 -0.33 8.14 15.86
CA VAL A 134 0.22 6.78 15.84
C VAL A 134 0.34 6.27 14.40
N LEU A 135 -0.71 6.42 13.57
CA LEU A 135 -0.65 6.03 12.15
C LEU A 135 0.44 6.80 11.40
N LEU A 136 0.59 8.10 11.64
CA LEU A 136 1.67 8.90 11.07
C LEU A 136 3.04 8.34 11.43
N GLN A 137 3.27 7.95 12.69
CA GLN A 137 4.53 7.31 13.09
C GLN A 137 4.78 6.01 12.31
N PHE A 138 3.73 5.20 12.06
CA PHE A 138 3.88 4.00 11.24
C PHE A 138 4.08 4.29 9.75
N VAL A 139 3.51 5.37 9.20
CA VAL A 139 3.81 5.80 7.81
C VAL A 139 5.29 6.16 7.67
N LEU A 140 5.84 6.90 8.65
CA LEU A 140 7.23 7.36 8.66
C LEU A 140 8.23 6.24 8.92
N HIS A 141 7.97 5.41 9.92
CA HIS A 141 8.92 4.39 10.38
C HIS A 141 8.69 3.00 9.78
N LYS A 142 7.58 2.80 9.05
CA LYS A 142 7.08 1.55 8.44
C LYS A 142 6.76 0.44 9.45
N ARG A 143 7.74 0.08 10.28
CA ARG A 143 7.70 -1.03 11.24
C ARG A 143 8.25 -0.57 12.58
N MET A 144 7.52 -0.90 13.64
CA MET A 144 7.89 -0.56 15.01
C MET A 144 7.42 -1.63 15.98
N ASP A 145 8.24 -1.89 16.99
CA ASP A 145 7.82 -2.56 18.21
C ASP A 145 7.31 -1.52 19.24
N ILE A 146 6.85 -2.01 20.39
CA ILE A 146 6.36 -1.17 21.50
C ILE A 146 7.46 -0.20 21.96
N ASP A 147 8.71 -0.66 22.07
CA ASP A 147 9.81 0.13 22.63
C ASP A 147 10.22 1.29 21.69
N LYS A 148 10.21 1.06 20.38
CA LYS A 148 10.42 2.10 19.37
C LYS A 148 9.24 3.06 19.35
N LEU A 149 8.01 2.57 19.36
CA LEU A 149 6.82 3.44 19.36
C LEU A 149 6.79 4.33 20.61
N GLN A 150 7.11 3.78 21.78
CA GLN A 150 7.22 4.53 23.03
C GLN A 150 8.25 5.68 22.93
N ARG A 151 9.43 5.41 22.35
CA ARG A 151 10.48 6.42 22.18
C ARG A 151 10.09 7.54 21.21
N VAL A 152 9.41 7.23 20.11
CA VAL A 152 9.05 8.25 19.10
C VAL A 152 7.82 9.05 19.52
N MET A 153 6.89 8.45 20.27
CA MET A 153 5.70 9.13 20.78
C MET A 153 5.97 9.91 22.08
N LEU A 154 7.07 9.61 22.79
CA LEU A 154 7.37 10.14 24.12
C LEU A 154 6.23 9.92 25.13
N GLU A 155 5.55 8.77 25.02
CA GLU A 155 4.39 8.40 25.84
C GLU A 155 4.71 7.23 26.77
N GLU A 156 3.87 7.03 27.79
CA GLU A 156 4.00 5.89 28.69
C GLU A 156 3.67 4.56 27.99
N ARG A 157 4.37 3.49 28.38
CA ARG A 157 4.20 2.14 27.80
C ARG A 157 2.73 1.68 27.79
N ILE A 158 1.99 1.94 28.86
CA ILE A 158 0.57 1.55 28.98
C ILE A 158 -0.28 2.23 27.92
N LYS A 159 -0.09 3.54 27.68
CA LYS A 159 -0.80 4.27 26.63
C LYS A 159 -0.44 3.74 25.24
N VAL A 160 0.84 3.47 24.98
CA VAL A 160 1.30 2.91 23.71
C VAL A 160 0.63 1.56 23.43
N ILE A 161 0.55 0.68 24.44
CA ILE A 161 -0.14 -0.60 24.34
C ILE A 161 -1.64 -0.39 24.03
N ASN A 162 -2.29 0.57 24.70
CA ASN A 162 -3.70 0.87 24.44
C ASN A 162 -3.93 1.37 23.00
N TYR A 163 -3.08 2.27 22.49
CA TYR A 163 -3.15 2.72 21.10
C TYR A 163 -3.01 1.55 20.13
N LEU A 164 -2.01 0.68 20.34
CA LEU A 164 -1.81 -0.50 19.51
C LEU A 164 -3.01 -1.44 19.54
N GLN A 165 -3.59 -1.70 20.71
CA GLN A 165 -4.78 -2.55 20.85
C GLN A 165 -6.00 -1.98 20.12
N VAL A 166 -6.23 -0.67 20.15
CA VAL A 166 -7.30 -0.02 19.38
C VAL A 166 -7.05 -0.21 17.89
N MET A 167 -5.82 0.06 17.44
CA MET A 167 -5.44 -0.02 16.03
C MET A 167 -5.48 -1.44 15.45
N LEU A 168 -5.05 -2.44 16.23
CA LEU A 168 -5.12 -3.86 15.86
C LEU A 168 -6.59 -4.32 15.76
N ARG A 169 -7.43 -3.94 16.73
CA ARG A 169 -8.87 -4.28 16.70
C ARG A 169 -9.60 -3.62 15.53
N ALA A 170 -9.20 -2.40 15.16
CA ALA A 170 -9.73 -1.71 13.99
C ALA A 170 -9.22 -2.29 12.66
N GLY A 171 -8.26 -3.23 12.68
CA GLY A 171 -7.65 -3.79 11.48
C GLY A 171 -6.73 -2.82 10.74
N LEU A 172 -6.35 -1.71 11.37
CA LEU A 172 -5.48 -0.67 10.81
C LEU A 172 -3.99 -1.03 10.91
N LEU A 173 -3.62 -1.73 11.98
CA LEU A 173 -2.30 -2.34 12.14
C LEU A 173 -2.42 -3.86 12.08
N ILE A 174 -1.33 -4.50 11.70
CA ILE A 174 -1.13 -5.94 11.80
C ILE A 174 0.16 -6.24 12.55
N GLU A 175 0.22 -7.40 13.19
CA GLU A 175 1.42 -7.93 13.80
C GLU A 175 2.16 -8.79 12.76
N GLN A 176 3.44 -8.50 12.55
CA GLN A 176 4.34 -9.32 11.74
C GLN A 176 4.92 -10.46 12.60
N ALA A 177 5.79 -11.31 12.05
CA ALA A 177 6.41 -12.38 12.84
C ALA A 177 7.23 -11.81 14.02
N GLY A 178 6.65 -11.78 15.23
CA GLY A 178 7.21 -11.19 16.44
C GLY A 178 6.46 -9.93 16.91
N PRO A 179 6.95 -9.20 17.93
CA PRO A 179 6.27 -8.03 18.50
C PRO A 179 6.45 -6.76 17.65
N VAL A 180 6.44 -6.90 16.32
CA VAL A 180 6.66 -5.82 15.35
C VAL A 180 5.35 -5.58 14.62
N PHE A 181 4.91 -4.32 14.65
CA PHE A 181 3.66 -3.89 14.04
C PHE A 181 3.94 -3.09 12.76
N GLU A 182 3.00 -3.15 11.82
CA GLU A 182 2.97 -2.29 10.63
C GLU A 182 1.54 -1.98 10.25
N ILE A 183 1.33 -0.94 9.44
CA ILE A 183 0.01 -0.65 8.87
C ILE A 183 -0.40 -1.82 7.98
N ASN A 184 -1.66 -2.24 8.13
CA ASN A 184 -2.25 -3.27 7.31
C ASN A 184 -2.11 -2.88 5.81
N PRO A 185 -1.41 -3.67 4.99
CA PRO A 185 -1.16 -3.33 3.58
C PRO A 185 -2.45 -3.08 2.80
N TYR A 186 -3.56 -3.75 3.16
CA TYR A 186 -4.85 -3.58 2.49
C TYR A 186 -5.48 -2.21 2.73
N VAL A 187 -5.11 -1.51 3.82
CA VAL A 187 -5.65 -0.19 4.19
C VAL A 187 -4.63 0.94 4.07
N TYR A 188 -3.38 0.61 3.72
CA TYR A 188 -2.24 1.53 3.78
C TYR A 188 -2.45 2.79 2.93
N ASP A 189 -2.94 2.62 1.70
CA ASP A 189 -3.17 3.75 0.79
C ASP A 189 -4.28 4.66 1.28
N GLN A 190 -5.34 4.11 1.89
CA GLN A 190 -6.42 4.90 2.46
C GLN A 190 -5.92 5.70 3.68
N VAL A 191 -5.11 5.07 4.54
CA VAL A 191 -4.44 5.75 5.66
C VAL A 191 -3.55 6.88 5.17
N LEU A 192 -2.77 6.65 4.10
CA LEU A 192 -1.88 7.68 3.56
C LEU A 192 -2.68 8.87 3.00
N LYS A 193 -3.76 8.59 2.25
CA LYS A 193 -4.66 9.62 1.71
C LYS A 193 -5.31 10.43 2.82
N SER A 194 -5.90 9.77 3.82
CA SER A 194 -6.57 10.45 4.94
C SER A 194 -5.61 11.33 5.75
N LEU A 195 -4.34 10.91 5.89
CA LEU A 195 -3.34 11.72 6.57
C LEU A 195 -2.86 12.89 5.70
N SER A 196 -2.72 12.71 4.38
CA SER A 196 -2.27 13.78 3.49
C SER A 196 -3.27 14.93 3.32
N GLU A 197 -4.57 14.65 3.43
CA GLU A 197 -5.63 15.66 3.39
C GLU A 197 -5.58 16.62 4.59
N ASP A 198 -5.00 16.21 5.72
CA ASP A 198 -4.86 17.04 6.93
C ASP A 198 -3.63 17.99 6.88
N TYR A 199 -2.71 17.82 5.92
CA TYR A 199 -1.46 18.60 5.80
C TYR A 199 -1.36 19.44 4.50
N LEU A 200 -2.44 19.52 3.71
CA LEU A 200 -2.59 20.41 2.54
C LEU A 200 -3.67 21.47 2.82
#